data_AF-A0A2X2TAT5-F1
#
_entry.id   AF-A0A2X2TAT5-F1
#
_cell.length_a   1.000
_cell.length_b   1.000
_cell.length_c   1.000
_cell.angle_alpha   90.00
_cell.angle_beta   90.00
_cell.angle_gamma   90.00
#
_symmetry.space_group_name_H-M   'P 1'
#
loop_
_entity.id
_entity.type
_entity.pdbx_description
1 polymer ?
#
loop_
_entity_poly.entity_id
_entity_poly.type
_entity_poly.pdbx_seq_one_letter_code
_entity_poly.pdbx_strand_id
1 'polypeptide(L)' 'MNNNLPEGQLAQIVAALKEQQVIAYPTEAVFGVGCDPDSELAVTRLLELKQRPVEKGLHPHCG' A
#
# COMPACT_ATOMS: atom_id res chain seq x y z
N MET A 1 -13.83 -19.15 -7.50
CA MET A 1 -12.70 -18.61 -6.72
C MET A 1 -13.06 -18.74 -5.25
N ASN A 2 -12.29 -19.51 -4.48
CA ASN A 2 -12.57 -19.70 -3.06
C ASN A 2 -12.14 -18.44 -2.31
N ASN A 3 -13.08 -17.61 -1.88
CA ASN A 3 -12.82 -16.35 -1.16
C ASN A 3 -12.49 -16.56 0.32
N ASN A 4 -11.85 -17.68 0.65
CA ASN A 4 -11.51 -18.02 2.03
C ASN A 4 -10.18 -17.35 2.38
N LEU A 5 -10.20 -16.02 2.60
CA LEU A 5 -9.09 -15.35 3.27
C LEU A 5 -9.11 -15.82 4.73
N PRO A 6 -8.07 -16.51 5.22
CA PRO A 6 -8.00 -16.88 6.63
C PRO A 6 -8.10 -15.59 7.45
N GLU A 7 -9.03 -15.51 8.40
CA GLU A 7 -9.35 -14.29 9.16
C GLU A 7 -8.10 -13.62 9.79
N GLY A 8 -7.07 -14.41 10.11
CA GLY A 8 -5.79 -13.90 10.62
C GLY A 8 -4.92 -13.14 9.59
N GLN A 9 -5.09 -13.37 8.29
CA GLN A 9 -4.29 -12.74 7.25
C GLN A 9 -4.66 -11.27 7.05
N LEU A 10 -5.95 -10.93 7.18
CA LEU A 10 -6.39 -9.54 7.13
C LEU A 10 -5.87 -8.77 8.35
N ALA A 11 -5.91 -9.36 9.54
CA ALA A 11 -5.36 -8.76 10.75
C ALA A 11 -3.85 -8.48 10.64
N GLN A 12 -3.10 -9.41 10.03
CA GLN A 12 -1.66 -9.21 9.76
C GLN A 12 -1.42 -8.09 8.75
N ILE A 13 -2.21 -8.00 7.68
CA ILE A 13 -2.12 -6.91 6.70
C ILE A 13 -2.39 -5.56 7.36
N VAL A 14 -3.41 -5.47 8.21
CA VAL A 14 -3.73 -4.25 8.95
C VAL A 14 -2.62 -3.90 9.94
N ALA A 15 -2.03 -4.87 10.62
CA ALA A 15 -0.89 -4.64 11.50
C ALA A 15 0.31 -4.10 10.71
N ALA A 16 0.65 -4.71 9.57
CA ALA A 16 1.73 -4.26 8.71
C ALA A 16 1.52 -2.81 8.22
N LEU A 17 0.28 -2.45 7.82
CA LEU A 17 -0.06 -1.08 7.44
C LEU A 17 0.13 -0.10 8.61
N LYS A 18 -0.32 -0.46 9.82
CA LYS A 18 -0.10 0.34 11.04
C LYS A 18 1.37 0.47 11.42
N GLU A 19 2.18 -0.52 11.10
CA GLU A 19 3.65 -0.50 11.25
C GLU A 19 4.35 0.27 10.10
N GLN A 20 3.58 1.02 9.29
CA GLN A 20 4.09 1.87 8.21
C GLN A 20 4.85 1.05 7.15
N GLN A 21 4.42 -0.20 6.94
CA GLN A 21 4.94 -1.09 5.91
C GLN A 21 4.14 -0.96 4.61
N VAL A 22 4.76 -1.40 3.52
CA VAL A 22 4.16 -1.45 2.19
C VAL A 22 3.62 -2.86 1.94
N ILE A 23 2.39 -2.96 1.47
CA ILE A 23 1.74 -4.23 1.13
C ILE A 23 1.58 -4.36 -0.39
N ALA A 24 1.62 -5.60 -0.89
CA ALA A 24 1.30 -5.92 -2.27
C ALA A 24 -0.06 -6.60 -2.35
N TYR A 25 -0.87 -6.23 -3.33
CA TYR A 25 -2.19 -6.82 -3.57
C TYR A 25 -2.38 -7.15 -5.05
N PRO A 26 -2.96 -8.31 -5.39
CA PRO A 26 -3.18 -8.69 -6.78
C PRO A 26 -4.25 -7.80 -7.44
N THR A 27 -4.04 -7.40 -8.69
CA THR A 27 -5.07 -6.81 -9.57
C THR A 27 -5.17 -7.61 -10.87
N GLU A 28 -6.09 -7.23 -11.77
CA GLU A 28 -6.43 -8.00 -12.98
C GLU A 28 -5.24 -8.33 -13.90
N ALA A 29 -4.20 -7.49 -13.92
CA ALA A 29 -3.06 -7.66 -14.82
C ALA A 29 -1.70 -7.65 -14.11
N VAL A 30 -1.60 -7.05 -12.93
CA VAL A 30 -0.33 -6.86 -12.21
C VAL A 30 -0.56 -6.90 -10.70
N PHE A 31 0.50 -7.04 -9.91
CA PHE A 31 0.42 -6.77 -8.48
C PHE A 31 0.50 -5.25 -8.25
N GLY A 32 -0.50 -4.71 -7.58
CA GLY A 32 -0.46 -3.38 -6.98
C GLY A 32 0.36 -3.40 -5.69
N VAL A 33 0.90 -2.24 -5.33
CA VAL A 33 1.52 -2.02 -4.02
C VAL A 33 0.91 -0.77 -3.41
N GLY A 34 0.64 -0.80 -2.11
CA GLY A 34 0.00 0.28 -1.36
C GLY A 34 0.54 0.37 0.06
N CYS A 35 0.29 1.51 0.69
CA CYS A 35 0.69 1.79 2.06
C CYS A 35 -0.37 2.69 2.73
N ASP A 36 -0.21 2.97 4.01
CA ASP A 36 -1.01 3.97 4.71
C ASP A 36 -0.72 5.38 4.14
N PRO A 37 -1.71 6.10 3.56
CA PRO A 37 -1.51 7.41 2.97
C PRO A 37 -1.33 8.54 4.00
N ASP A 38 -1.84 8.37 5.23
CA ASP A 38 -1.69 9.36 6.31
C ASP A 38 -0.28 9.31 6.94
N SER A 39 0.48 8.27 6.63
CA SER A 39 1.84 8.05 7.11
C SER A 39 2.86 8.50 6.07
N GLU A 40 3.43 9.69 6.25
CA GLU A 40 4.48 10.25 5.38
C GLU A 40 5.66 9.29 5.19
N LEU A 41 6.03 8.54 6.23
CA LEU A 41 7.10 7.54 6.18
C LEU A 41 6.75 6.35 5.28
N ALA A 42 5.50 5.85 5.37
CA ALA A 42 5.06 4.74 4.54
C ALA A 42 4.96 5.14 3.06
N VAL A 43 4.46 6.36 2.81
CA VAL A 43 4.40 6.97 1.48
C VAL A 43 5.81 7.16 0.91
N THR A 44 6.75 7.66 1.71
CA THR A 44 8.16 7.82 1.29
C THR A 44 8.77 6.48 0.89
N ARG A 45 8.60 5.44 1.72
CA ARG A 45 9.07 4.08 1.40
C ARG A 45 8.46 3.52 0.13
N LEU A 46 7.16 3.73 -0.08
CA LEU A 46 6.48 3.30 -1.30
C LEU A 46 7.03 4.02 -2.54
N LEU A 47 7.33 5.32 -2.42
CA LEU A 47 7.92 6.13 -3.49
C LEU A 47 9.37 5.70 -3.80
N GLU A 48 10.17 5.42 -2.76
CA GLU A 48 11.51 4.84 -2.88
C GLU A 48 11.47 3.48 -3.59
N LEU A 49 10.54 2.60 -3.19
CA LEU A 49 10.33 1.28 -3.82
C LEU A 49 9.93 1.37 -5.29
N LYS A 50 9.09 2.35 -5.66
CA LYS A 50 8.69 2.58 -7.05
C LYS A 50 9.73 3.36 -7.85
N GLN A 51 10.83 3.83 -7.23
CA GLN A 51 11.83 4.72 -7.81
C GLN A 51 11.19 5.89 -8.60
N ARG A 52 10.00 6.33 -8.18
CA ARG A 52 9.28 7.41 -8.86
C ARG A 52 9.57 8.71 -8.14
N PRO A 53 10.07 9.74 -8.83
CA PRO A 53 10.17 11.07 -8.23
C PRO A 53 8.76 11.51 -7.79
N VAL A 54 8.67 11.98 -6.54
CA VAL A 54 7.45 12.53 -5.88
C VAL A 54 6.79 13.62 -6.74
N GLU A 55 7.57 14.20 -7.65
CA GLU A 55 7.26 15.26 -8.58
C GLU A 55 6.28 14.85 -9.71
N LYS A 56 6.00 13.55 -9.90
CA LYS A 56 4.98 13.07 -10.85
C LYS A 56 3.73 12.55 -10.14
N GLY A 57 3.00 13.48 -9.52
CA GLY A 57 1.58 13.33 -9.26
C GLY A 57 1.21 12.38 -8.13
N LEU A 58 1.60 12.72 -6.90
CA LEU A 58 0.67 12.53 -5.79
C LEU A 58 -0.26 13.75 -5.83
N HIS A 59 -1.48 13.63 -6.36
CA HIS A 59 -2.43 14.74 -6.31
C HIS A 59 -2.75 14.99 -4.83
N PRO A 60 -2.34 16.12 -4.24
CA PRO A 60 -2.59 16.44 -2.84
C PRO A 60 -4.00 17.04 -2.66
N HIS A 61 -4.89 16.84 -3.63
CA HIS A 61 -6.24 17.40 -3.56
C HIS A 61 -7.17 16.41 -2.89
N CYS A 62 -7.13 16.41 -1.56
CA CYS A 62 -8.26 16.02 -0.73
C CYS A 62 -9.33 17.11 -0.90
N GLY A 63 -10.44 16.74 -1.56
CA GLY A 63 -11.63 17.55 -1.78
C GLY A 63 -12.68 16.71 -2.51
#